data_AF-A0A966PPI1-F1
#
_entry.id   AF-A0A966PPI1-F1
#
_cell.length_a   1.000
_cell.length_b   1.000
_cell.length_c   1.000
_cell.angle_alpha   90.00
_cell.angle_beta   90.00
_cell.angle_gamma   90.00
#
_symmetry.space_group_name_H-M   'P 1'
#
loop_
_entity.id
_entity.type
_entity.pdbx_description
1 polymer ?
#
loop_
_entity_poly.entity_id
_entity_poly.type
_entity_poly.pdbx_seq_one_letter_code
_entity_poly.pdbx_strand_id
1 'polypeptide(L)' 'MERADTTPSRTVWVLGDQLNASFAALAAASPDTHRVLMVESRSKVRSKKWHIQRAHLVICAMRRFANELSAA' A
#
# COMPACT_ATOMS: atom_id res chain seq x y z
N MET A 1 -20.95 23.24 -2.92
CA MET A 1 -21.35 21.88 -2.50
C MET A 1 -20.14 21.28 -1.81
N GLU A 2 -20.04 21.51 -0.50
CA GLU A 2 -18.94 21.06 0.36
C GLU A 2 -18.87 19.53 0.27
N ARG A 3 -17.74 18.97 -0.17
CA ARG A 3 -17.52 17.54 0.02
C ARG A 3 -17.39 17.34 1.53
N ALA A 4 -18.37 16.67 2.13
CA ALA A 4 -18.24 16.24 3.52
C ALA A 4 -16.88 15.57 3.68
N ASP A 5 -16.11 16.05 4.64
CA ASP A 5 -14.74 15.62 4.89
C ASP A 5 -14.78 14.21 5.48
N THR A 6 -15.02 13.21 4.63
CA THR A 6 -14.96 11.78 4.98
C THR A 6 -13.49 11.40 5.16
N THR A 7 -12.91 11.89 6.26
CA THR A 7 -11.59 11.42 6.67
C THR A 7 -11.72 9.92 6.95
N PRO A 8 -11.02 9.05 6.21
CA PRO A 8 -11.12 7.61 6.43
C PRO A 8 -10.72 7.28 7.86
N SER A 9 -11.64 6.66 8.60
CA SER A 9 -11.53 6.43 10.04
C SER A 9 -10.50 5.35 10.39
N ARG A 10 -10.08 4.53 9.41
CA ARG A 10 -9.10 3.45 9.60
C ARG A 10 -8.04 3.45 8.51
N THR A 11 -6.80 3.20 8.92
CA THR A 11 -5.67 3.04 7.98
C THR A 11 -5.25 1.57 7.93
N VAL A 12 -5.32 0.98 6.74
CA VAL A 12 -4.78 -0.34 6.45
C VAL A 12 -3.35 -0.18 5.98
N TRP A 13 -2.39 -0.63 6.79
CA TRP A 13 -0.98 -0.62 6.42
C TRP A 13 -0.64 -1.88 5.62
N VAL A 14 -0.16 -1.69 4.38
CA VAL A 14 0.19 -2.78 3.45
C VAL A 14 1.70 -2.78 3.23
N LEU A 15 2.32 -3.94 3.49
CA LEU A 15 3.75 -4.17 3.31
C LEU A 15 4.08 -4.70 1.91
N GLY A 16 5.35 -4.63 1.52
CA GLY A 16 5.81 -5.01 0.17
C GLY A 16 5.69 -6.50 -0.17
N ASP A 17 5.38 -7.36 0.80
CA ASP A 17 5.10 -8.79 0.64
C ASP A 17 3.60 -9.14 0.72
N GLN A 18 2.73 -8.14 0.92
CA GLN A 18 1.28 -8.29 1.09
C GLN A 18 0.48 -7.77 -0.11
N LEU A 19 1.06 -7.81 -1.31
CA LEU A 19 0.50 -7.22 -2.54
C LEU A 19 -0.57 -8.13 -3.16
N ASN A 20 -1.67 -8.32 -2.44
CA ASN A 20 -2.82 -9.11 -2.85
C ASN A 20 -4.10 -8.47 -2.31
N ALA A 21 -5.02 -8.08 -3.19
CA ALA A 21 -6.28 -7.44 -2.80
C ALA A 21 -7.17 -8.33 -1.91
N SER A 22 -7.06 -9.66 -2.06
CA SER A 22 -7.80 -10.63 -1.24
C SER A 22 -7.13 -10.92 0.11
N PHE A 23 -6.04 -10.22 0.46
CA PHE A 23 -5.40 -10.39 1.75
C PHE A 23 -6.27 -9.81 2.87
N ALA A 24 -6.38 -10.54 3.98
CA ALA A 24 -7.30 -10.32 5.11
C ALA A 24 -7.70 -8.86 5.37
N ALA A 25 -6.73 -7.96 5.57
CA ALA A 25 -7.00 -6.56 5.92
C ALA A 25 -7.53 -5.71 4.74
N LEU A 26 -7.17 -6.03 3.50
CA LEU A 26 -7.68 -5.37 2.30
C LEU A 26 -9.03 -5.92 1.86
N ALA A 27 -9.24 -7.24 2.01
CA ALA A 27 -10.49 -7.89 1.62
C ALA A 27 -11.73 -7.34 2.36
N ALA A 28 -11.54 -6.85 3.59
CA ALA A 28 -12.59 -6.24 4.40
C ALA A 28 -12.61 -4.69 4.33
N ALA A 29 -11.70 -4.07 3.55
CA ALA A 29 -11.59 -2.62 3.46
C ALA A 29 -12.58 -2.06 2.43
N SER A 30 -13.14 -0.89 2.73
CA SER A 30 -13.96 -0.10 1.80
C SER A 30 -13.34 1.29 1.62
N PRO A 31 -13.31 1.84 0.39
CA PRO A 31 -12.81 3.20 0.13
C PRO A 31 -13.50 4.30 0.94
N ASP A 32 -14.75 4.10 1.36
CA ASP A 32 -15.52 5.08 2.12
C ASP A 32 -15.05 5.23 3.57
N THR A 33 -14.38 4.21 4.11
CA THR A 33 -14.06 4.10 5.55
C THR A 33 -12.59 3.85 5.82
N HIS A 34 -11.88 3.28 4.85
CA HIS A 34 -10.50 2.86 4.97
C HIS A 34 -9.62 3.63 3.99
N ARG A 35 -8.41 3.95 4.45
CA ARG A 35 -7.30 4.34 3.57
C ARG A 35 -6.22 3.29 3.58
N VAL A 36 -5.63 3.06 2.42
CA VAL A 36 -4.45 2.19 2.30
C VAL A 36 -3.20 3.03 2.44
N LEU A 37 -2.26 2.59 3.28
CA LEU A 37 -0.94 3.19 3.44
C LEU A 37 0.12 2.19 3.00
N MET A 38 0.98 2.61 2.07
CA MET A 38 2.18 1.89 1.65
C MET A 38 3.37 2.85 1.77
N VAL A 39 4.53 2.37 2.23
CA VAL A 39 5.71 3.23 2.48
C VAL A 39 6.95 2.68 1.81
N GLU A 40 7.52 3.44 0.88
CA GLU A 40 8.86 3.21 0.33
C GLU A 40 9.92 3.76 1.29
N SER A 41 10.35 2.95 2.25
CA SER A 41 11.30 3.39 3.28
C SER A 41 12.76 3.28 2.82
N ARG A 42 13.43 4.44 2.67
CA ARG A 42 14.88 4.49 2.41
C ARG A 42 15.68 3.86 3.55
N SER A 43 15.27 4.02 4.81
CA SER A 43 15.94 3.40 5.96
C SER A 43 15.83 1.88 5.90
N LYS A 44 14.66 1.33 5.53
CA LYS A 44 14.46 -0.12 5.35
C LYS A 44 15.32 -0.68 4.22
N VAL A 45 15.36 -0.01 3.07
CA VAL A 45 16.18 -0.42 1.93
C VAL A 45 17.67 -0.40 2.30
N ARG A 46 18.13 0.55 3.13
CA ARG A 46 19.52 0.64 3.58
C ARG A 46 19.86 -0.21 4.82
N SER A 47 18.86 -0.78 5.50
CA SER A 47 19.04 -1.50 6.78
C SER A 47 19.85 -2.79 6.68
N LYS A 48 19.95 -3.38 5.47
CA LYS A 48 20.72 -4.60 5.20
C LYS A 48 21.17 -4.64 3.75
N LYS A 49 22.09 -5.55 3.42
CA LYS A 49 22.42 -5.86 2.01
C LYS A 49 21.24 -6.57 1.37
N TRP A 50 20.55 -5.88 0.47
CA TRP A 50 19.53 -6.46 -0.40
C TRP A 50 20.13 -6.78 -1.76
N HIS A 51 19.63 -7.85 -2.39
CA HIS A 51 19.86 -8.04 -3.81
C HIS A 51 19.13 -6.94 -4.59
N ILE A 52 19.85 -6.22 -5.46
CA ILE A 52 19.34 -5.01 -6.14
C ILE A 52 18.06 -5.32 -6.93
N GLN A 53 18.05 -6.42 -7.70
CA GLN A 53 16.87 -6.81 -8.48
C GLN A 53 15.67 -7.16 -7.59
N ARG A 54 15.90 -7.71 -6.39
CA ARG A 54 14.82 -8.04 -5.46
C ARG A 54 14.21 -6.77 -4.87
N ALA A 55 15.04 -5.80 -4.49
CA ALA A 55 14.55 -4.51 -4.00
C ALA A 55 13.77 -3.77 -5.09
N HIS A 56 14.28 -3.78 -6.33
CA HIS A 56 13.61 -3.20 -7.48
C HIS A 56 12.26 -3.87 -7.74
N LEU A 57 12.20 -5.21 -7.75
CA LEU A 57 10.96 -5.98 -7.93
C LEU A 57 9.89 -5.54 -6.92
N VAL A 58 10.22 -5.52 -5.63
CA VAL A 58 9.27 -5.17 -4.56
C VAL A 58 8.77 -3.74 -4.72
N ILE A 59 9.66 -2.76 -4.93
CA ILE A 59 9.27 -1.34 -5.06
C ILE A 59 8.39 -1.14 -6.29
N CYS A 60 8.76 -1.72 -7.44
CA CYS A 60 7.94 -1.62 -8.64
C CYS A 60 6.57 -2.30 -8.48
N ALA A 61 6.51 -3.46 -7.83
CA ALA A 61 5.25 -4.14 -7.55
C ALA A 61 4.37 -3.30 -6.62
N MET A 62 4.94 -2.71 -5.56
CA MET A 62 4.22 -1.81 -4.65
C MET A 62 3.57 -0.63 -5.39
N ARG A 63 4.32 0.04 -6.28
CA ARG A 63 3.79 1.16 -7.09
C ARG A 63 2.66 0.74 -8.02
N ARG A 64 2.82 -0.38 -8.71
CA ARG A 64 1.79 -0.91 -9.62
C ARG A 64 0.53 -1.29 -8.84
N PHE A 65 0.68 -1.98 -7.71
CA PHE A 65 -0.43 -2.34 -6.85
C PHE A 65 -1.18 -1.12 -6.30
N ALA A 66 -0.47 -0.07 -5.87
CA ALA A 66 -1.10 1.18 -5.44
C ALA A 66 -1.94 1.84 -6.55
N ASN A 67 -1.44 1.81 -7.79
CA ASN A 67 -2.18 2.31 -8.95
C ASN A 67 -3.42 1.45 -9.24
N GLU A 68 -3.31 0.12 -9.16
CA GLU A 68 -4.43 -0.80 -9.32
C GLU A 68 -5.53 -0.53 -8.29
N LEU A 69 -5.16 -0.37 -7.01
CA LEU A 69 -6.11 -0.03 -5.95
C LEU A 69 -6.77 1.35 -6.09
N SER A 70 -6.11 2.30 -6.77
CA SER A 70 -6.65 3.64 -6.98
C SER A 70 -7.54 3.75 -8.21
N ALA A 71 -7.44 2.78 -9.13
CA ALA A 71 -8.24 2.72 -10.35
C ALA A 71 -9.51 1.87 -10.21
N ALA A 72 -9.61 1.09 -9.13
CA ALA A 72 -10.77 0.29 -8.76
C ALA A 72 -11.80 1.12 -7.99
#